data_AF-X1DQH8-F1
#
_entry.id   AF-X1DQH8-F1
#
_cell.length_a   1.000
_cell.length_b   1.000
_cell.length_c   1.000
_cell.angle_alpha   90.00
_cell.angle_beta   90.00
_cell.angle_gamma   90.00
#
_symmetry.space_group_name_H-M   'P 1'
#
loop_
_entity.id
_entity.type
_entity.pdbx_description
1 polymer ?
#
loop_
_entity_poly.entity_id
_entity_poly.type
_entity_poly.pdbx_seq_one_letter_code
_entity_poly.pdbx_strand_id
1 'polypeptide(L)'
;ADDPEGKCGMLNPTTVAQREARLCLEVEKVYKNTFKSGSILPVYVIGTEVPAPGGTKEARKNDEISSPFNLKRTIELSKKAFYDLNLKSAWERVIAVVVNLGIEFNNKEVFEYNRNNVQELFRTIKQYPSLIIEAHSTDYQSGSALRNMVEDGVAILKVGPALTFAFREALFALCYIEKELFSNKPEIQSNLIEILEEMMLENPKYWLDYYKGNEEEKKLAREV
;
A
#
# COMPACT_ATOMS: atom_id res chain seq x y z
N ALA A 1 -16.27 -4.66 14.13
CA ALA A 1 -17.02 -4.56 12.86
C ALA A 1 -16.94 -3.09 12.48
N ASP A 2 -15.84 -2.73 11.80
CA ASP A 2 -15.23 -1.41 11.99
C ASP A 2 -15.40 -0.46 10.81
N ASP A 3 -16.15 -0.85 9.79
CA ASP A 3 -16.70 0.11 8.84
C ASP A 3 -18.19 -0.18 8.63
N PRO A 4 -19.09 0.63 9.22
CA PRO A 4 -20.50 0.54 8.90
C PRO A 4 -20.68 0.91 7.43
N GLU A 5 -21.19 -0.05 6.66
CA GLU A 5 -21.59 0.14 5.27
C GLU A 5 -22.41 1.42 5.13
N GLY A 6 -21.99 2.32 4.24
CA GLY A 6 -22.82 3.42 3.76
C GLY A 6 -22.43 4.86 4.11
N LYS A 7 -21.27 5.12 4.74
CA LYS A 7 -20.73 6.51 4.87
C LYS A 7 -19.22 6.60 4.65
N CYS A 8 -18.72 6.16 3.50
CA CYS A 8 -17.34 6.43 3.10
C CYS A 8 -17.21 7.86 2.53
N GLY A 9 -17.28 8.86 3.42
CA GLY A 9 -16.88 10.23 3.12
C GLY A 9 -15.47 10.47 3.65
N MET A 10 -14.59 11.11 2.87
CA MET A 10 -13.28 11.55 3.35
C MET A 10 -13.46 12.34 4.65
N LEU A 11 -12.79 11.91 5.72
CA LEU A 11 -12.78 12.64 6.97
C LEU A 11 -12.12 14.00 6.78
N ASN A 12 -12.54 15.00 7.57
CA ASN A 12 -11.86 16.28 7.61
C ASN A 12 -10.37 16.06 7.97
N PRO A 13 -9.40 16.62 7.20
CA PRO A 13 -7.97 16.45 7.46
C PRO A 13 -7.56 16.78 8.90
N THR A 14 -8.21 17.75 9.54
CA THR A 14 -7.96 18.07 10.96
C THR A 14 -8.35 16.92 11.88
N THR A 15 -9.47 16.26 11.61
CA THR A 15 -9.92 15.08 12.36
C THR A 15 -8.97 13.91 12.16
N VAL A 16 -8.44 13.71 10.95
CA VAL A 16 -7.43 12.69 10.65
C VAL A 16 -6.17 12.93 11.49
N ALA A 17 -5.59 14.13 11.41
CA ALA A 17 -4.40 14.51 12.19
C ALA A 17 -4.61 14.35 13.71
N GLN A 18 -5.78 14.72 14.23
CA GLN A 18 -6.11 14.53 15.64
C GLN A 18 -6.19 13.05 16.05
N ARG A 19 -6.69 12.18 15.16
CA ARG A 19 -6.76 10.73 15.42
C ARG A 19 -5.37 10.10 15.35
N GLU A 20 -4.56 10.46 14.36
CA GLU A 20 -3.15 10.03 14.26
C GLU A 20 -2.36 10.39 15.52
N ALA A 21 -2.48 11.64 15.99
CA ALA A 21 -1.80 12.09 17.20
C ALA A 21 -2.25 11.32 18.46
N ARG A 22 -3.55 10.96 18.57
CA ARG A 22 -4.05 10.13 19.68
C ARG A 22 -3.48 8.70 19.63
N LEU A 23 -3.37 8.10 18.44
CA LEU A 23 -2.73 6.80 18.29
C LEU A 23 -1.26 6.86 18.72
N CYS A 24 -0.52 7.88 18.27
CA CYS A 24 0.86 8.10 18.71
C CYS A 24 0.96 8.28 20.23
N LEU A 25 0.04 9.03 20.85
CA LEU A 25 0.01 9.18 22.31
C LEU A 25 -0.10 7.83 23.04
N GLU A 26 -0.96 6.94 22.58
CA GLU A 26 -1.11 5.60 23.19
C GLU A 26 0.14 4.74 22.96
N VAL A 27 0.75 4.81 21.77
CA VAL A 27 2.04 4.14 21.49
C VAL A 27 3.12 4.64 22.44
N GLU A 28 3.27 5.95 22.62
CA GLU A 28 4.30 6.53 23.50
C GLU A 28 4.07 6.15 24.98
N LYS A 29 2.81 6.12 25.44
CA LYS A 29 2.45 5.69 26.80
C LYS A 29 2.81 4.22 27.03
N VAL A 30 2.39 3.34 26.12
CA VAL A 30 2.68 1.90 26.22
C VAL A 30 4.18 1.68 26.14
N TYR A 31 4.85 2.31 25.18
CA TYR A 31 6.29 2.14 24.99
C TYR A 31 7.07 2.50 26.26
N LYS A 32 6.75 3.64 26.89
CA LYS A 32 7.39 4.08 28.14
C LYS A 32 7.20 3.10 29.31
N ASN A 33 6.08 2.39 29.35
CA ASN A 33 5.76 1.46 30.43
C ASN A 33 6.28 0.04 30.17
N THR A 34 6.47 -0.34 28.89
CA THR A 34 6.85 -1.70 28.50
C THR A 34 8.35 -1.85 28.26
N PHE A 35 9.01 -0.84 27.69
CA PHE A 35 10.41 -0.93 27.28
C PHE A 35 11.36 -0.21 28.25
N LYS A 36 12.55 -0.79 28.42
CA LYS A 36 13.60 -0.21 29.27
C LYS A 36 14.20 1.04 28.63
N SER A 37 14.79 1.89 29.47
CA SER A 37 15.62 3.00 29.00
C SER A 37 16.74 2.49 28.09
N GLY A 38 16.90 3.11 26.91
CA GLY A 38 17.88 2.72 25.90
C GLY A 38 17.35 1.81 24.78
N SER A 39 16.09 1.35 24.84
CA SER A 39 15.46 0.66 23.72
C SER A 39 15.26 1.59 22.50
N ILE A 40 15.26 1.00 21.30
CA ILE A 40 15.05 1.73 20.04
C ILE A 40 13.66 2.35 20.03
N LEU A 41 13.62 3.68 19.94
CA LEU A 41 12.37 4.43 19.93
C LEU A 41 11.57 4.18 18.63
N PRO A 42 10.23 4.17 18.72
CA PRO A 42 9.39 4.06 17.54
C PRO A 42 9.57 5.28 16.63
N VAL A 43 9.57 5.02 15.33
CA VAL A 43 9.48 6.04 14.26
C VAL A 43 8.08 6.01 13.66
N TYR A 44 7.66 7.13 13.10
CA TYR A 44 6.30 7.34 12.63
C TYR A 44 6.27 7.73 11.16
N VAL A 45 5.24 7.26 10.48
CA VAL A 45 4.87 7.64 9.13
C VAL A 45 3.45 8.21 9.20
N ILE A 46 3.21 9.34 8.54
CA ILE A 46 1.91 10.03 8.54
C ILE A 46 1.31 10.11 7.14
N GLY A 47 0.02 10.42 7.06
CA GLY A 47 -0.67 10.54 5.78
C GLY A 47 -1.17 9.20 5.25
N THR A 48 -1.81 9.27 4.09
CA THR A 48 -2.46 8.14 3.43
C THR A 48 -2.50 8.40 1.95
N GLU A 49 -2.39 7.36 1.12
CA GLU A 49 -2.95 7.43 -0.23
C GLU A 49 -4.49 7.46 -0.14
N VAL A 50 -5.11 8.33 -0.94
CA VAL A 50 -6.55 8.33 -1.16
C VAL A 50 -6.76 8.34 -2.67
N PRO A 51 -7.48 7.35 -3.25
CA PRO A 51 -8.11 6.21 -2.59
C PRO A 51 -7.11 5.19 -2.01
N ALA A 52 -7.60 4.28 -1.17
CA ALA A 52 -6.78 3.23 -0.58
C ALA A 52 -6.21 2.29 -1.66
N PRO A 53 -5.01 1.69 -1.46
CA PRO A 53 -4.34 0.83 -2.42
C PRO A 53 -5.21 -0.35 -2.84
N GLY A 54 -5.24 -0.66 -4.14
CA GLY A 54 -5.89 -1.87 -4.65
C GLY A 54 -7.42 -1.81 -4.67
N GLY A 55 -8.01 -0.66 -4.34
CA GLY A 55 -9.44 -0.43 -4.53
C GLY A 55 -9.74 -0.23 -6.01
N THR A 56 -10.56 -1.10 -6.59
CA THR A 56 -11.10 -1.08 -7.96
C THR A 56 -12.02 0.11 -8.25
N LYS A 57 -11.65 1.32 -7.83
CA LYS A 57 -12.18 2.54 -8.42
C LYS A 57 -11.45 2.69 -9.75
N GLU A 58 -12.22 2.66 -10.84
CA GLU A 58 -11.76 2.93 -12.19
C GLU A 58 -10.71 4.03 -12.17
N ALA A 59 -9.43 3.66 -12.37
CA ALA A 59 -8.28 4.54 -12.24
C ALA A 59 -8.52 5.82 -13.03
N ARG A 60 -8.77 6.92 -12.33
CA ARG A 60 -8.97 8.21 -12.99
C ARG A 60 -7.59 8.79 -13.20
N LYS A 61 -7.09 8.65 -14.43
CA LYS A 61 -5.83 9.25 -14.91
C LYS A 61 -5.67 10.68 -14.35
N ASN A 62 -4.58 10.87 -13.59
CA ASN A 62 -4.07 12.13 -13.03
C ASN A 62 -4.79 12.77 -11.83
N ASP A 63 -6.01 12.36 -11.47
CA ASP A 63 -6.71 12.95 -10.30
C ASP A 63 -6.22 12.38 -8.95
N GLU A 64 -5.33 11.39 -9.00
CA GLU A 64 -4.86 10.65 -7.83
C GLU A 64 -3.49 11.11 -7.32
N ILE A 65 -2.74 11.92 -8.08
CA ILE A 65 -1.44 12.43 -7.62
C ILE A 65 -1.66 13.42 -6.47
N SER A 66 -0.95 13.21 -5.37
CA SER A 66 -1.02 14.10 -4.22
C SER A 66 -0.57 15.52 -4.60
N SER A 67 -1.42 16.50 -4.32
CA SER A 67 -1.09 17.90 -4.60
C SER A 67 -0.07 18.43 -3.56
N PRO A 68 0.83 19.34 -3.98
CA PRO A 68 1.72 20.08 -3.07
C PRO A 68 0.97 20.76 -1.91
N PHE A 69 -0.22 21.29 -2.18
CA PHE A 69 -1.08 21.91 -1.16
C PHE A 69 -1.52 20.89 -0.11
N ASN A 70 -2.00 19.72 -0.53
CA ASN A 70 -2.43 18.67 0.39
C ASN A 70 -1.25 18.13 1.20
N LEU A 71 -0.08 17.95 0.59
CA LEU A 71 1.14 17.55 1.30
C LEU A 71 1.48 18.51 2.44
N LYS A 72 1.60 19.81 2.15
CA LYS A 72 1.90 20.83 3.17
C LYS A 72 0.85 20.83 4.27
N ARG A 73 -0.43 20.79 3.88
CA ARG A 73 -1.56 20.79 4.81
C ARG A 73 -1.53 19.58 5.75
N THR A 74 -1.23 18.39 5.24
CA THR A 74 -1.09 17.17 6.06
C THR A 74 0.04 17.35 7.08
N ILE A 75 1.23 17.77 6.64
CA ILE A 75 2.39 17.96 7.54
C ILE A 75 2.08 18.98 8.63
N GLU A 76 1.49 20.13 8.28
CA GLU A 76 1.18 21.21 9.23
C GLU A 76 0.10 20.82 10.25
N LEU A 77 -0.97 20.16 9.78
CA LEU A 77 -2.05 19.72 10.65
C LEU A 77 -1.59 18.60 11.59
N SER A 78 -0.85 17.62 11.09
CA SER A 78 -0.29 16.54 11.94
C SER A 78 0.71 17.11 12.95
N LYS A 79 1.59 18.04 12.54
CA LYS A 79 2.50 18.71 13.49
C LYS A 79 1.75 19.42 14.61
N LYS A 80 0.72 20.19 14.26
CA LYS A 80 -0.11 20.89 15.23
C LYS A 80 -0.78 19.90 16.19
N ALA A 81 -1.41 18.84 15.67
CA ALA A 81 -2.11 17.84 16.48
C ALA A 81 -1.17 17.10 17.44
N PHE A 82 0.06 16.79 17.02
CA PHE A 82 1.09 16.21 17.89
C PHE A 82 1.47 17.20 19.00
N TYR A 83 1.66 18.48 18.67
CA TYR A 83 2.07 19.50 19.62
C TYR A 83 0.98 19.78 20.65
N ASP A 84 -0.30 19.79 20.25
CA ASP A 84 -1.46 19.97 21.13
C ASP A 84 -1.56 18.84 22.18
N LEU A 85 -1.01 17.66 21.90
CA LEU A 85 -0.93 16.52 22.82
C LEU A 85 0.44 16.38 23.53
N ASN A 86 1.30 17.41 23.45
CA ASN A 86 2.66 17.41 24.00
C ASN A 86 3.60 16.33 23.41
N LEU A 87 3.36 15.89 22.18
CA LEU A 87 4.14 14.84 21.49
C LEU A 87 5.31 15.40 20.67
N LYS A 88 5.98 16.46 21.14
CA LYS A 88 7.08 17.11 20.40
C LYS A 88 8.22 16.14 20.07
N SER A 89 8.62 15.31 21.04
CA SER A 89 9.68 14.31 20.83
C SER A 89 9.26 13.23 19.82
N ALA A 90 7.99 12.81 19.82
CA ALA A 90 7.49 11.85 18.83
C ALA A 90 7.41 12.46 17.44
N TRP A 91 7.08 13.76 17.32
CA TRP A 91 7.10 14.48 16.06
C TRP A 91 8.50 14.52 15.43
N GLU A 92 9.57 14.64 16.22
CA GLU A 92 10.96 14.56 15.74
C GLU A 92 11.31 13.17 15.18
N ARG A 93 10.50 12.14 15.48
CA ARG A 93 10.62 10.79 14.94
C ARG A 93 9.60 10.47 13.85
N VAL A 94 8.83 11.45 13.39
CA VAL A 94 8.07 11.32 12.14
C VAL A 94 9.08 11.44 11.00
N ILE A 95 9.31 10.32 10.31
CA ILE A 95 10.37 10.20 9.30
C ILE A 95 9.81 10.30 7.88
N ALA A 96 8.55 9.93 7.66
CA ALA A 96 8.00 9.86 6.32
C ALA A 96 6.56 10.36 6.25
N VAL A 97 6.17 10.77 5.05
CA VAL A 97 4.80 11.07 4.67
C VAL A 97 4.41 10.23 3.46
N VAL A 98 3.25 9.61 3.55
CA VAL A 98 2.67 8.84 2.46
C VAL A 98 2.03 9.78 1.45
N VAL A 99 2.37 9.61 0.18
CA VAL A 99 1.80 10.36 -0.95
C VAL A 99 1.48 9.42 -2.10
N ASN A 100 0.46 9.75 -2.87
CA ASN A 100 0.17 9.08 -4.13
C ASN A 100 0.97 9.76 -5.26
N LEU A 101 1.79 8.97 -5.97
CA LEU A 101 2.67 9.41 -7.06
C LEU A 101 2.06 9.19 -8.46
N GLY A 102 0.79 8.80 -8.53
CA GLY A 102 0.12 8.38 -9.76
C GLY A 102 0.55 6.99 -10.21
N ILE A 103 1.07 6.19 -9.28
CA ILE A 103 1.40 4.79 -9.49
C ILE A 103 0.30 3.92 -8.90
N GLU A 104 -0.12 2.94 -9.68
CA GLU A 104 -1.22 2.04 -9.35
C GLU A 104 -1.08 0.82 -10.27
N PHE A 105 -1.82 -0.24 -9.99
CA PHE A 105 -1.98 -1.36 -10.89
C PHE A 105 -3.37 -1.96 -10.72
N ASN A 106 -3.86 -2.60 -11.77
CA ASN A 106 -5.06 -3.44 -11.72
C ASN A 106 -4.77 -4.75 -12.47
N ASN A 107 -5.78 -5.60 -12.62
CA ASN A 107 -5.64 -6.92 -13.25
C ASN A 107 -5.21 -6.86 -14.73
N LYS A 108 -5.18 -5.68 -15.37
CA LYS A 108 -4.93 -5.51 -16.82
C LYS A 108 -3.79 -4.54 -17.13
N GLU A 109 -3.50 -3.58 -16.25
CA GLU A 109 -2.60 -2.47 -16.53
C GLU A 109 -1.80 -2.06 -15.29
N VAL A 110 -0.55 -1.65 -15.52
CA VAL A 110 0.31 -0.99 -14.54
C VAL A 110 0.40 0.48 -14.91
N PHE A 111 0.02 1.36 -13.98
CA PHE A 111 0.18 2.80 -14.13
C PHE A 111 1.60 3.18 -13.70
N GLU A 112 2.46 3.41 -14.69
CA GLU A 112 3.89 3.59 -14.45
C GLU A 112 4.23 4.99 -13.93
N TYR A 113 5.25 5.05 -13.08
CA TYR A 113 5.80 6.29 -12.55
C TYR A 113 6.25 7.27 -13.63
N ASN A 114 5.72 8.49 -13.57
CA ASN A 114 6.09 9.57 -14.47
C ASN A 114 6.68 10.75 -13.69
N ARG A 115 8.00 10.92 -13.79
CA ARG A 115 8.75 12.01 -13.12
C ARG A 115 8.16 13.39 -13.39
N ASN A 116 7.65 13.64 -14.60
CA ASN A 116 7.14 14.96 -14.99
C ASN A 116 5.91 15.36 -14.19
N ASN A 117 5.11 14.39 -13.74
CA ASN A 117 3.86 14.65 -13.05
C ASN A 117 4.05 14.98 -11.55
N VAL A 118 5.21 14.65 -10.97
CA VAL A 118 5.47 14.71 -9.53
C VAL A 118 6.55 15.73 -9.13
N GLN A 119 7.09 16.50 -10.09
CA GLN A 119 8.19 17.44 -9.84
C GLN A 119 7.86 18.46 -8.73
N GLU A 120 6.65 19.00 -8.73
CA GLU A 120 6.24 20.00 -7.73
C GLU A 120 6.08 19.39 -6.33
N LEU A 121 5.63 18.13 -6.26
CA LEU A 121 5.53 17.37 -5.02
C LEU A 121 6.92 17.17 -4.38
N PHE A 122 7.91 16.76 -5.17
CA PHE A 122 9.28 16.60 -4.69
C PHE A 122 9.97 17.95 -4.37
N ARG A 123 9.64 19.03 -5.07
CA ARG A 123 10.09 20.39 -4.66
C ARG A 123 9.48 20.81 -3.32
N THR A 124 8.27 20.35 -3.03
CA THR A 124 7.57 20.67 -1.79
C THR A 124 8.12 19.91 -0.59
N ILE A 125 8.34 18.59 -0.71
CA ILE A 125 8.89 17.80 0.40
C ILE A 125 10.30 18.26 0.79
N LYS A 126 11.10 18.77 -0.15
CA LYS A 126 12.43 19.36 0.12
C LYS A 126 12.43 20.54 1.10
N GLN A 127 11.27 21.17 1.35
CA GLN A 127 11.11 22.20 2.38
C GLN A 127 11.07 21.63 3.81
N TYR A 128 10.92 20.31 3.94
CA TYR A 128 10.85 19.56 5.20
C TYR A 128 11.98 18.54 5.26
N PRO A 129 13.23 18.95 5.57
CA PRO A 129 14.42 18.11 5.43
C PRO A 129 14.46 16.88 6.35
N SER A 130 13.59 16.82 7.37
CA SER A 130 13.43 15.66 8.25
C SER A 130 12.45 14.61 7.72
N LEU A 131 11.77 14.86 6.60
CA LEU A 131 10.75 13.99 6.04
C LEU A 131 11.16 13.45 4.67
N ILE A 132 10.97 12.15 4.50
CA ILE A 132 11.06 11.43 3.22
C ILE A 132 9.66 11.07 2.72
N ILE A 133 9.59 10.62 1.46
CA ILE A 133 8.36 10.03 0.91
C ILE A 133 8.37 8.51 1.11
N GLU A 134 7.23 8.01 1.57
CA GLU A 134 6.85 6.60 1.49
C GLU A 134 5.83 6.43 0.36
N ALA A 135 6.10 5.51 -0.57
CA ALA A 135 5.20 5.19 -1.68
C ALA A 135 4.63 3.79 -1.51
N HIS A 136 3.31 3.69 -1.67
CA HIS A 136 2.57 2.44 -1.70
C HIS A 136 2.32 2.01 -3.15
N SER A 137 1.86 0.77 -3.35
CA SER A 137 1.55 0.21 -4.67
C SER A 137 2.71 0.29 -5.67
N THR A 138 3.95 0.12 -5.19
CA THR A 138 5.15 0.16 -6.06
C THR A 138 5.38 -1.14 -6.83
N ASP A 139 4.49 -2.12 -6.63
CA ASP A 139 4.43 -3.40 -7.33
C ASP A 139 4.41 -3.22 -8.86
N TYR A 140 5.04 -4.16 -9.57
CA TYR A 140 5.06 -4.28 -11.04
C TYR A 140 5.72 -3.12 -11.81
N GLN A 141 6.19 -2.07 -11.14
CA GLN A 141 6.93 -0.98 -11.77
C GLN A 141 8.25 -1.49 -12.40
N SER A 142 8.66 -0.87 -13.50
CA SER A 142 9.94 -1.21 -14.13
C SER A 142 11.12 -0.91 -13.19
N GLY A 143 12.24 -1.64 -13.37
CA GLY A 143 13.46 -1.36 -12.59
C GLY A 143 13.95 0.08 -12.76
N SER A 144 13.75 0.68 -13.93
CA SER A 144 13.99 2.10 -14.19
C SER A 144 13.03 3.02 -13.42
N ALA A 145 11.74 2.69 -13.37
CA ALA A 145 10.75 3.47 -12.61
C ALA A 145 11.06 3.44 -11.11
N LEU A 146 11.38 2.28 -10.54
CA LEU A 146 11.77 2.16 -9.13
C LEU A 146 13.04 2.96 -8.82
N ARG A 147 14.06 2.89 -9.68
CA ARG A 147 15.27 3.73 -9.56
C ARG A 147 14.92 5.22 -9.61
N ASN A 148 14.06 5.60 -10.55
CA ASN A 148 13.63 6.98 -10.72
C ASN A 148 12.96 7.54 -9.46
N MET A 149 12.08 6.75 -8.82
CA MET A 149 11.46 7.12 -7.54
C MET A 149 12.50 7.39 -6.46
N VAL A 150 13.49 6.50 -6.32
CA VAL A 150 14.56 6.67 -5.31
C VAL A 150 15.38 7.93 -5.57
N GLU A 151 15.76 8.17 -6.83
CA GLU A 151 16.52 9.36 -7.20
C GLU A 151 15.74 10.66 -6.98
N ASP A 152 14.42 10.63 -7.14
CA ASP A 152 13.56 11.81 -6.92
C ASP A 152 13.31 12.10 -5.43
N GLY A 153 13.45 11.09 -4.55
CA GLY A 153 13.41 11.24 -3.10
C GLY A 153 12.43 10.31 -2.36
N VAL A 154 11.93 9.27 -3.03
CA VAL A 154 11.19 8.19 -2.36
C VAL A 154 12.17 7.26 -1.69
N ALA A 155 12.15 7.19 -0.36
CA ALA A 155 13.10 6.37 0.38
C ALA A 155 12.48 5.09 0.94
N ILE A 156 11.14 5.00 1.00
CA ILE A 156 10.42 3.78 1.36
C ILE A 156 9.51 3.37 0.21
N LEU A 157 9.78 2.22 -0.40
CA LEU A 157 9.00 1.61 -1.47
C LEU A 157 8.30 0.38 -0.91
N LYS A 158 6.96 0.41 -0.78
CA LYS A 158 6.21 -0.76 -0.33
C LYS A 158 5.82 -1.66 -1.50
N VAL A 159 6.12 -2.95 -1.34
CA VAL A 159 5.79 -4.02 -2.28
C VAL A 159 5.10 -5.14 -1.51
N GLY A 160 4.11 -5.79 -2.11
CA GLY A 160 3.37 -6.89 -1.52
C GLY A 160 2.81 -7.82 -2.58
N PRO A 161 1.74 -7.42 -3.30
CA PRO A 161 1.14 -8.22 -4.36
C PRO A 161 2.12 -8.83 -5.37
N ALA A 162 3.11 -8.08 -5.86
CA ALA A 162 4.10 -8.60 -6.81
C ALA A 162 4.92 -9.77 -6.24
N LEU A 163 5.19 -9.79 -4.94
CA LEU A 163 5.94 -10.88 -4.30
C LEU A 163 5.11 -12.16 -4.26
N THR A 164 3.86 -12.06 -3.81
CA THR A 164 2.94 -13.23 -3.76
C THR A 164 2.49 -13.67 -5.14
N PHE A 165 2.42 -12.75 -6.10
CA PHE A 165 2.15 -13.05 -7.50
C PHE A 165 3.26 -13.91 -8.10
N ALA A 166 4.52 -13.48 -7.98
CA ALA A 166 5.67 -14.25 -8.45
C ALA A 166 5.79 -15.61 -7.74
N PHE A 167 5.47 -15.67 -6.44
CA PHE A 167 5.40 -16.93 -5.71
C PHE A 167 4.34 -17.88 -6.27
N ARG A 168 3.13 -17.37 -6.58
CA ARG A 168 2.07 -18.16 -7.22
C ARG A 168 2.49 -18.65 -8.61
N GLU A 169 3.11 -17.81 -9.43
CA GLU A 169 3.63 -18.22 -10.75
C GLU A 169 4.63 -19.37 -10.63
N ALA A 170 5.56 -19.29 -9.66
CA ALA A 170 6.52 -20.34 -9.40
C ALA A 170 5.85 -21.65 -8.98
N LEU A 171 4.86 -21.59 -8.08
CA LEU A 171 4.07 -22.77 -7.69
C LEU A 171 3.32 -23.37 -8.87
N PHE A 172 2.68 -22.55 -9.69
CA PHE A 172 1.92 -23.02 -10.85
C PHE A 172 2.85 -23.68 -11.88
N ALA A 173 4.01 -23.09 -12.16
CA ALA A 173 5.04 -23.69 -13.00
C ALA A 173 5.48 -25.06 -12.47
N LEU A 174 5.67 -25.19 -11.14
CA LEU A 174 6.00 -26.47 -10.51
C LEU A 174 4.86 -27.50 -10.65
N CYS A 175 3.61 -27.09 -10.54
CA CYS A 175 2.45 -27.97 -10.78
C CYS A 175 2.40 -28.47 -12.23
N TYR A 176 2.73 -27.63 -13.22
CA TYR A 176 2.83 -28.08 -14.60
C TYR A 176 3.97 -29.07 -14.80
N ILE A 177 5.13 -28.85 -14.16
CA ILE A 177 6.24 -29.81 -14.17
C ILE A 177 5.82 -31.14 -13.50
N GLU A 178 5.11 -31.07 -12.37
CA GLU A 178 4.59 -32.25 -11.66
C GLU A 178 3.68 -33.08 -12.57
N LYS A 179 2.74 -32.43 -13.27
CA LYS A 179 1.82 -33.07 -14.22
C LYS A 179 2.55 -33.84 -15.32
N GLU A 180 3.64 -33.27 -15.85
CA GLU A 180 4.45 -33.92 -16.88
C GLU A 180 5.32 -35.07 -16.31
N LEU A 181 5.99 -34.85 -15.18
CA LEU A 181 6.87 -35.85 -14.56
C LEU A 181 6.11 -37.08 -14.06
N PHE A 182 4.88 -36.89 -13.58
CA PHE A 182 4.03 -37.94 -13.02
C PHE A 182 2.80 -38.22 -13.89
N SER A 183 2.92 -38.02 -15.20
CA SER A 183 1.81 -38.24 -16.16
C SER A 183 1.25 -39.67 -16.12
N ASN A 184 2.08 -40.67 -15.82
CA ASN A 184 1.67 -42.07 -15.64
C ASN A 184 1.22 -42.43 -14.21
N LYS A 185 1.27 -41.48 -13.27
CA LYS A 185 0.90 -41.67 -11.86
C LYS A 185 0.05 -40.50 -11.36
N PRO A 186 -1.16 -40.30 -11.92
CA PRO A 186 -2.03 -39.19 -11.54
C PRO A 186 -2.40 -39.19 -10.04
N GLU A 187 -2.40 -40.37 -9.40
CA GLU A 187 -2.76 -40.54 -7.99
C GLU A 187 -1.77 -39.92 -6.99
N ILE A 188 -0.55 -39.58 -7.42
CA ILE A 188 0.45 -38.92 -6.56
C ILE A 188 0.61 -37.44 -6.84
N GLN A 189 -0.09 -36.90 -7.85
CA GLN A 189 -0.05 -35.47 -8.17
C GLN A 189 -0.81 -34.69 -7.11
N SER A 190 -0.31 -33.50 -6.74
CA SER A 190 -0.89 -32.71 -5.67
C SER A 190 -2.22 -32.05 -6.06
N ASN A 191 -2.45 -31.82 -7.36
CA ASN A 191 -3.61 -31.08 -7.90
C ASN A 191 -3.80 -29.70 -7.24
N LEU A 192 -2.69 -29.01 -6.92
CA LEU A 192 -2.73 -27.77 -6.14
C LEU A 192 -3.52 -26.66 -6.84
N ILE A 193 -3.42 -26.54 -8.16
CA ILE A 193 -4.13 -25.50 -8.92
C ILE A 193 -5.66 -25.72 -8.81
N GLU A 194 -6.10 -26.96 -8.97
CA GLU A 194 -7.51 -27.35 -8.86
C GLU A 194 -8.06 -27.12 -7.46
N ILE A 195 -7.30 -27.51 -6.42
CA ILE A 195 -7.66 -27.29 -5.02
C ILE A 195 -7.75 -25.79 -4.71
N LEU A 196 -6.83 -24.96 -5.24
CA LEU A 196 -6.88 -23.52 -5.05
C LEU A 196 -8.14 -22.91 -5.67
N GLU A 197 -8.51 -23.31 -6.89
CA GLU A 197 -9.72 -22.84 -7.55
C GLU A 197 -10.99 -23.25 -6.77
N GLU A 198 -11.07 -24.51 -6.32
CA GLU A 198 -12.18 -24.99 -5.48
C GLU A 198 -12.32 -24.14 -4.21
N MET A 199 -11.22 -23.97 -3.46
CA MET A 199 -11.23 -23.19 -2.21
C MET A 199 -11.57 -21.71 -2.44
N MET A 200 -11.13 -21.13 -3.56
CA MET A 200 -11.48 -19.75 -3.92
C MET A 200 -12.96 -19.61 -4.26
N LEU A 201 -13.56 -20.60 -4.94
CA LEU A 201 -14.99 -20.62 -5.25
C LEU A 201 -15.85 -20.86 -4.00
N GLU A 202 -15.42 -21.71 -3.09
CA GLU A 202 -16.10 -21.96 -1.82
C GLU A 202 -16.15 -20.72 -0.91
N ASN A 203 -15.09 -19.89 -0.97
CA ASN A 203 -14.97 -18.71 -0.11
C ASN A 203 -14.66 -17.42 -0.91
N PRO A 204 -15.64 -16.89 -1.67
CA PRO A 204 -15.40 -15.82 -2.64
C PRO A 204 -15.18 -14.43 -2.02
N LYS A 205 -15.39 -14.28 -0.71
CA LYS A 205 -15.42 -12.98 -0.01
C LYS A 205 -14.15 -12.14 -0.17
N TYR A 206 -13.01 -12.74 -0.48
CA TYR A 206 -11.73 -12.03 -0.63
C TYR A 206 -11.47 -11.50 -2.04
N TRP A 207 -12.19 -11.98 -3.05
CA TRP A 207 -11.94 -11.61 -4.45
C TRP A 207 -13.18 -11.10 -5.20
N LEU A 208 -14.39 -11.40 -4.73
CA LEU A 208 -15.65 -11.10 -5.41
C LEU A 208 -15.82 -9.60 -5.71
N ASP A 209 -15.38 -8.73 -4.80
CA ASP A 209 -15.45 -7.28 -4.97
C ASP A 209 -14.39 -6.73 -5.92
N TYR A 210 -13.32 -7.49 -6.19
CA TYR A 210 -12.19 -7.09 -7.02
C TYR A 210 -12.30 -7.61 -8.45
N TYR A 211 -12.75 -8.85 -8.65
CA TYR A 211 -12.86 -9.45 -9.99
C TYR A 211 -14.24 -9.17 -10.59
N LYS A 212 -14.24 -8.35 -11.64
CA LYS A 212 -15.43 -7.96 -12.40
C LYS A 212 -15.44 -8.66 -13.76
N GLY A 213 -16.61 -8.65 -14.41
CA GLY A 213 -16.80 -9.26 -15.72
C GLY A 213 -17.63 -10.53 -15.67
N ASN A 214 -17.59 -11.29 -16.77
CA ASN A 214 -18.25 -12.59 -16.89
C ASN A 214 -17.50 -13.69 -16.12
N GLU A 215 -18.04 -14.90 -16.07
CA GLU A 215 -17.43 -16.01 -15.32
C GLU A 215 -16.07 -16.45 -15.88
N GLU A 216 -15.84 -16.35 -17.19
CA GLU A 216 -14.54 -16.63 -17.81
C GLU A 216 -13.50 -15.60 -17.40
N GLU A 217 -13.86 -14.31 -17.40
CA GLU A 217 -12.98 -13.21 -16.95
C GLU A 217 -12.64 -13.33 -15.47
N LYS A 218 -13.61 -13.71 -14.63
CA LYS A 218 -13.38 -13.95 -13.20
C LYS A 218 -12.51 -15.17 -12.96
N LYS A 219 -12.71 -16.25 -13.73
CA LYS A 219 -11.84 -17.45 -13.66
C LYS A 219 -10.41 -17.09 -14.02
N LEU A 220 -10.22 -16.40 -15.14
CA LEU A 220 -8.90 -15.92 -15.55
C LEU A 220 -8.26 -15.05 -14.47
N ALA A 221 -9.01 -14.17 -13.83
CA ALA A 221 -8.49 -13.32 -12.75
C ALA A 221 -8.13 -14.07 -11.44
N ARG A 222 -8.61 -15.30 -11.24
CA ARG A 222 -8.18 -16.17 -10.13
C ARG A 222 -6.91 -16.94 -10.47
N GLU A 223 -6.80 -17.37 -11.73
CA GLU A 223 -5.67 -18.16 -12.23
C GLU A 223 -4.44 -17.29 -12.57
N VAL A 224 -4.67 -16.04 -12.98
CA VAL A 224 -3.67 -15.03 -13.41
C VAL A 224 -3.73 -13.82 -12.51
#